data_AF-A0A6V7ING3-F1
#
_entry.id   AF-A0A6V7ING3-F1
#
_cell.length_a   1.000
_cell.length_b   1.000
_cell.length_c   1.000
_cell.angle_alpha   90.00
_cell.angle_beta   90.00
_cell.angle_gamma   90.00
#
_symmetry.space_group_name_H-M   'P 1'
#
loop_
_entity.id
_entity.type
_entity.pdbx_description
1 polymer ?
#
loop_
_entity_poly.entity_id
_entity_poly.type
_entity_poly.pdbx_seq_one_letter_code
_entity_poly.pdbx_strand_id
1 'polypeptide(L)'
;AEKAGTIYILSTMSTMSIEQVAAAAPSAIKWFQLYIFKDREVTINLIRRAEKFGFKALVVTVDVPIPSTRRADIRNQFQLPSHLKFANFNSEKFDIDEKSMEESALNKYVGNMFDSTLQWEDIKWIK
;
A
#
# COMPACT_ATOMS: atom_id res chain seq x y z
N ALA A 1 10.81 -16.12 -2.22
CA ALA A 1 9.48 -16.69 -2.50
C ALA A 1 9.55 -17.67 -3.67
N GLU A 2 9.87 -17.23 -4.89
CA GLU A 2 9.95 -18.09 -6.09
C GLU A 2 10.86 -19.31 -5.90
N LYS A 3 12.16 -19.10 -5.64
CA LYS A 3 13.13 -20.17 -5.39
C LYS A 3 12.74 -21.09 -4.23
N ALA A 4 12.00 -20.55 -3.26
CA ALA A 4 11.57 -21.28 -2.07
C ALA A 4 10.21 -21.97 -2.26
N GLY A 5 9.56 -21.82 -3.41
CA GLY A 5 8.25 -22.42 -3.68
C GLY A 5 7.13 -21.92 -2.77
N THR A 6 7.21 -20.69 -2.24
CA THR A 6 6.23 -20.14 -1.29
C THR A 6 5.59 -18.85 -1.81
N ILE A 7 4.47 -18.47 -1.18
CA ILE A 7 3.69 -17.28 -1.50
C ILE A 7 4.42 -16.02 -1.05
N TYR A 8 4.35 -14.97 -1.85
CA TYR A 8 4.72 -13.61 -1.46
C TYR A 8 3.50 -12.71 -1.44
N ILE A 9 3.32 -11.93 -0.36
CA ILE A 9 2.26 -10.93 -0.26
C ILE A 9 2.92 -9.55 -0.43
N LEU A 10 2.57 -8.85 -1.50
CA LEU A 10 3.05 -7.49 -1.76
C LEU A 10 2.21 -6.48 -0.99
N SER A 11 2.84 -5.58 -0.22
CA SER A 11 2.14 -4.47 0.43
C SER A 11 1.67 -3.42 -0.58
N THR A 12 0.50 -2.82 -0.32
CA THR A 12 0.08 -1.60 -1.01
C THR A 12 1.11 -0.47 -0.86
N MET A 13 1.73 -0.33 0.32
CA MET A 13 2.75 0.68 0.63
C MET A 13 4.18 0.19 0.31
N SER A 14 4.37 -0.48 -0.82
CA SER A 14 5.67 -1.04 -1.25
C SER A 14 6.53 0.01 -1.98
N THR A 15 7.85 -0.12 -1.84
CA THR A 15 8.85 0.66 -2.61
C THR A 15 9.11 0.12 -4.01
N MET A 16 8.58 -1.06 -4.32
CA MET A 16 8.55 -1.67 -5.65
C MET A 16 7.12 -1.82 -6.13
N SER A 17 6.87 -1.50 -7.40
CA SER A 17 5.52 -1.56 -7.97
C SER A 17 5.04 -2.99 -8.20
N ILE A 18 3.73 -3.16 -8.33
CA ILE A 18 3.07 -4.42 -8.77
C ILE A 18 3.78 -5.01 -10.00
N GLU A 19 4.09 -4.17 -11.00
CA GLU A 19 4.72 -4.58 -12.25
C GLU A 19 6.17 -5.04 -12.05
N GLN A 20 6.95 -4.27 -11.28
CA GLN A 20 8.34 -4.60 -10.99
C GLN A 20 8.43 -5.93 -10.23
N VAL A 21 7.55 -6.14 -9.25
CA VAL A 21 7.50 -7.38 -8.46
C VAL A 21 7.06 -8.56 -9.31
N ALA A 22 6.08 -8.37 -10.20
CA ALA A 22 5.65 -9.41 -11.13
C ALA A 22 6.77 -9.80 -12.12
N ALA A 23 7.50 -8.82 -12.64
CA ALA A 23 8.62 -9.05 -13.57
C ALA A 23 9.82 -9.71 -12.88
N ALA A 24 10.11 -9.38 -11.62
CA ALA A 24 11.25 -9.92 -10.88
C ALA A 24 11.10 -11.40 -10.51
N ALA A 25 9.86 -11.90 -10.41
CA ALA A 25 9.56 -13.28 -10.05
C ALA A 25 8.31 -13.77 -10.81
N PRO A 26 8.40 -14.00 -12.12
CA PRO A 26 7.25 -14.27 -12.98
C PRO A 26 6.53 -15.57 -12.63
N SER A 27 7.25 -16.58 -12.11
CA SER A 27 6.71 -17.90 -11.76
C SER A 27 6.25 -18.00 -10.30
N ALA A 28 6.57 -17.02 -9.45
CA ALA A 28 6.11 -17.01 -8.06
C ALA A 28 4.58 -16.85 -7.94
N ILE A 29 3.98 -17.54 -6.97
CA ILE A 29 2.63 -17.22 -6.50
C ILE A 29 2.70 -15.94 -5.67
N LYS A 30 1.98 -14.90 -6.12
CA LYS A 30 1.98 -13.57 -5.51
C LYS A 30 0.55 -13.18 -5.13
N TRP A 31 0.37 -12.64 -3.94
CA TRP A 31 -0.87 -12.03 -3.47
C TRP A 31 -0.65 -10.54 -3.21
N PHE A 32 -1.70 -9.74 -3.29
CA PHE A 32 -1.63 -8.30 -3.12
C PHE A 32 -2.38 -7.89 -1.86
N GLN A 33 -1.68 -7.36 -0.87
CA GLN A 33 -2.31 -6.76 0.29
C GLN A 33 -2.89 -5.42 -0.10
N LEU A 34 -4.16 -5.19 0.25
CA LEU A 34 -4.96 -4.05 -0.17
C LEU A 34 -5.48 -3.27 1.04
N TYR A 35 -5.33 -1.94 1.00
CA TYR A 35 -6.13 -1.00 1.78
C TYR A 35 -7.24 -0.42 0.92
N ILE A 36 -8.41 -0.19 1.52
CA ILE A 36 -9.52 0.53 0.88
C ILE A 36 -9.34 2.02 1.19
N PHE A 37 -9.04 2.81 0.16
CA PHE A 37 -8.80 4.25 0.30
C PHE A 37 -10.09 5.05 0.10
N LYS A 38 -10.15 6.25 0.69
CA LYS A 38 -11.28 7.19 0.51
C LYS A 38 -11.60 7.41 -0.97
N ASP A 39 -10.56 7.63 -1.77
CA ASP A 39 -10.68 7.63 -3.24
C ASP A 39 -10.75 6.18 -3.73
N ARG A 40 -11.97 5.73 -4.02
CA ARG A 40 -12.24 4.37 -4.49
C ARG A 40 -11.61 4.08 -5.85
N GLU A 41 -11.34 5.09 -6.68
CA GLU A 41 -10.65 4.89 -7.97
C GLU A 41 -9.20 4.45 -7.79
N VAL A 42 -8.51 4.94 -6.75
CA VAL A 42 -7.16 4.46 -6.40
C VAL A 42 -7.20 2.98 -6.06
N THR A 43 -8.18 2.57 -5.25
CA THR A 43 -8.38 1.17 -4.85
C THR A 43 -8.67 0.28 -6.07
N ILE A 44 -9.59 0.70 -6.95
CA ILE A 44 -9.92 -0.01 -8.19
C ILE A 44 -8.69 -0.12 -9.11
N ASN A 45 -7.90 0.95 -9.26
CA ASN A 45 -6.71 0.93 -10.09
C ASN A 45 -5.68 -0.10 -9.62
N LEU A 46 -5.46 -0.17 -8.30
CA LEU A 46 -4.55 -1.15 -7.70
C LEU A 46 -5.04 -2.59 -7.92
N ILE A 47 -6.34 -2.85 -7.71
CA ILE A 47 -6.94 -4.17 -7.96
C ILE A 47 -6.73 -4.59 -9.43
N ARG A 48 -7.13 -3.74 -10.38
CA ARG A 48 -7.00 -4.02 -11.82
C ARG A 48 -5.56 -4.26 -12.24
N ARG A 49 -4.60 -3.52 -11.67
CA ARG A 49 -3.17 -3.74 -11.91
C ARG A 49 -2.69 -5.06 -11.34
N ALA A 50 -3.06 -5.39 -10.10
CA ALA A 50 -2.68 -6.67 -9.49
C ALA A 50 -3.21 -7.85 -10.31
N GLU A 51 -4.47 -7.81 -10.74
CA GLU A 51 -5.08 -8.81 -11.62
C GLU A 51 -4.34 -8.92 -12.95
N LYS A 52 -4.11 -7.79 -13.63
CA LYS A 52 -3.40 -7.72 -14.92
C LYS A 52 -2.00 -8.34 -14.85
N PHE A 53 -1.31 -8.18 -13.72
CA PHE A 53 0.05 -8.69 -13.51
C PHE A 53 0.08 -10.05 -12.77
N GLY A 54 -1.05 -10.76 -12.76
CA GLY A 54 -1.11 -12.17 -12.39
C GLY A 54 -1.05 -12.46 -10.89
N PHE A 55 -1.32 -11.47 -10.03
CA PHE A 55 -1.53 -11.71 -8.62
C PHE A 55 -2.78 -12.57 -8.41
N LYS A 56 -2.69 -13.53 -7.49
CA LYS A 56 -3.66 -14.63 -7.37
C LYS A 56 -4.70 -14.45 -6.28
N ALA A 57 -4.51 -13.47 -5.39
CA ALA A 57 -5.47 -13.13 -4.36
C ALA A 57 -5.27 -11.69 -3.88
N LEU A 58 -6.36 -11.11 -3.37
CA LEU A 58 -6.33 -9.88 -2.59
C LEU A 58 -6.34 -10.23 -1.09
N VAL A 59 -5.49 -9.57 -0.32
CA VAL A 59 -5.44 -9.67 1.14
C VAL A 59 -5.88 -8.32 1.70
N VAL A 60 -7.18 -8.17 1.94
CA VAL A 60 -7.75 -6.90 2.39
C VAL A 60 -7.44 -6.70 3.87
N THR A 61 -6.81 -5.57 4.21
CA THR A 61 -6.50 -5.21 5.59
C THR A 61 -7.64 -4.40 6.20
N VAL A 62 -8.26 -4.93 7.26
CA VAL A 62 -9.49 -4.39 7.87
C VAL A 62 -9.30 -3.85 9.29
N ASP A 63 -8.07 -3.93 9.83
CA ASP A 63 -7.74 -3.56 11.21
C ASP A 63 -7.04 -2.19 11.35
N VAL A 64 -6.84 -1.47 10.23
CA VAL A 64 -6.20 -0.14 10.21
C VAL A 64 -7.13 0.92 9.59
N PRO A 65 -8.24 1.31 10.26
CA PRO A 65 -9.06 2.44 9.81
C PRO A 65 -8.34 3.79 10.01
N ILE A 66 -7.41 3.85 10.97
CA ILE A 66 -6.59 5.01 11.30
C ILE A 66 -5.17 4.50 11.60
N PRO A 67 -4.09 5.19 11.17
CA PRO A 67 -2.73 4.81 11.51
C PRO A 67 -2.51 4.71 13.04
N SER A 68 -1.84 3.65 13.47
CA SER A 68 -1.54 3.45 14.89
C SER A 68 -0.38 4.32 15.37
N THR A 69 -0.44 4.75 16.62
CA THR A 69 0.60 5.57 17.25
C THR A 69 1.82 4.71 17.60
N ARG A 70 2.80 4.66 16.70
CA ARG A 70 4.07 3.97 16.91
C ARG A 70 5.08 4.90 17.58
N ARG A 71 5.27 4.74 18.89
CA ARG A 71 6.12 5.65 19.71
C ARG A 71 7.57 5.75 19.22
N ALA A 72 8.12 4.65 18.69
CA ALA A 72 9.48 4.64 18.13
C ALA A 72 9.58 5.51 16.88
N ASP A 73 8.60 5.40 15.97
CA ASP A 73 8.54 6.19 14.73
C ASP A 73 8.43 7.69 15.03
N ILE A 74 7.65 8.06 16.05
CA ILE A 74 7.54 9.46 16.50
C ILE A 74 8.87 9.96 17.07
N ARG A 75 9.48 9.19 17.98
CA ARG A 75 10.76 9.56 18.62
C ARG A 75 11.89 9.73 17.60
N ASN A 76 11.93 8.83 16.62
CA ASN A 76 12.98 8.81 15.60
C ASN A 76 12.63 9.68 14.38
N GLN A 77 11.46 10.34 14.39
CA GLN A 77 10.96 11.11 13.26
C GLN A 77 11.02 10.31 11.95
N PHE A 78 10.50 9.08 11.98
CA PHE A 78 10.61 8.17 10.85
C PHE A 78 10.04 8.79 9.57
N GLN A 79 10.85 8.75 8.52
CA GLN A 79 10.52 9.19 7.17
C GLN A 79 11.08 8.17 6.18
N LEU A 80 10.45 8.09 5.01
CA LEU A 80 10.99 7.31 3.91
C LEU A 80 12.25 8.02 3.38
N PRO A 81 13.39 7.33 3.19
CA PRO A 81 14.57 7.93 2.59
C PRO A 81 14.25 8.58 1.23
N SER A 82 14.86 9.74 0.95
CA SER A 82 14.52 10.60 -0.21
C SER A 82 14.63 9.94 -1.58
N HIS A 83 15.45 8.89 -1.71
CA HIS A 83 15.62 8.12 -2.94
C HIS A 83 14.58 7.00 -3.10
N LEU A 84 13.68 6.82 -2.15
CA LEU A 84 12.61 5.83 -2.16
C LEU A 84 11.25 6.51 -2.28
N LYS A 85 10.28 5.78 -2.85
CA LYS A 85 8.90 6.21 -3.00
C LYS A 85 7.96 5.01 -2.88
N PHE A 86 6.67 5.26 -2.61
CA PHE A 86 5.66 4.21 -2.70
C PHE A 86 5.31 3.94 -4.17
N ALA A 87 6.03 2.99 -4.78
CA ALA A 87 6.03 2.76 -6.22
C ALA A 87 4.71 2.23 -6.80
N ASN A 88 3.76 1.83 -5.95
CA ASN A 88 2.40 1.50 -6.39
C ASN A 88 1.57 2.73 -6.76
N PHE A 89 1.99 3.93 -6.36
CA PHE A 89 1.26 5.17 -6.55
C PHE A 89 2.00 6.11 -7.54
N ASN A 90 1.26 6.84 -8.38
CA ASN A 90 1.82 7.74 -9.40
C ASN A 90 2.29 9.07 -8.79
N SER A 91 3.60 9.36 -8.85
CA SER A 91 4.26 10.49 -8.18
C SER A 91 3.60 11.86 -8.32
N GLU A 92 2.88 12.14 -9.41
CA GLU A 92 2.26 13.46 -9.68
C GLU A 92 1.22 13.91 -8.63
N LYS A 93 0.61 13.00 -7.87
CA LYS A 93 -0.29 13.32 -6.74
C LYS A 93 0.33 13.08 -5.37
N PHE A 94 1.56 12.61 -5.32
CA PHE A 94 2.16 11.99 -4.14
C PHE A 94 3.58 12.50 -3.85
N ASP A 95 3.94 13.67 -4.38
CA ASP A 95 5.17 14.36 -4.01
C ASP A 95 5.15 14.67 -2.51
N ILE A 96 6.19 14.18 -1.83
CA ILE A 96 6.40 14.34 -0.40
C ILE A 96 6.77 15.81 -0.18
N ASP A 97 5.83 16.58 0.37
CA ASP A 97 6.15 17.94 0.82
C ASP A 97 7.02 17.83 2.08
N GLU A 98 8.33 18.07 1.94
CA GLU A 98 9.37 17.95 2.98
C GLU A 98 9.13 18.82 4.23
N LYS A 99 8.09 19.67 4.24
CA LYS A 99 7.93 20.77 5.19
C LYS A 99 7.12 20.51 6.46
N SER A 100 6.63 19.29 6.75
CA SER A 100 5.80 19.07 7.95
C SER A 100 6.54 18.32 9.09
N MET A 101 7.21 19.09 9.96
CA MET A 101 8.18 18.61 10.96
C MET A 101 7.61 18.08 12.30
N GLU A 102 6.29 18.01 12.51
CA GLU A 102 5.72 17.71 13.85
C GLU A 102 5.08 16.32 13.99
N GLU A 103 4.90 15.58 12.89
CA GLU A 103 4.32 14.23 12.88
C GLU A 103 5.07 13.42 11.81
N SER A 104 5.20 12.09 11.94
CA SER A 104 5.85 11.28 10.89
C SER A 104 5.18 11.60 9.55
N ALA A 105 5.95 12.10 8.58
CA ALA A 105 5.44 12.48 7.26
C ALA A 105 4.69 11.30 6.61
N LEU A 106 5.10 10.07 6.93
CA LEU A 106 4.39 8.86 6.57
C LEU A 106 2.97 8.82 7.16
N ASN A 107 2.79 9.08 8.45
CA ASN A 107 1.49 9.05 9.11
C ASN A 107 0.50 10.07 8.56
N LYS A 108 0.95 11.28 8.21
CA LYS A 108 0.10 12.29 7.55
C LYS A 108 -0.28 11.90 6.12
N TYR A 109 0.69 11.41 5.35
CA TYR A 109 0.49 10.98 3.96
C TYR A 109 -0.43 9.76 3.87
N VAL A 110 -0.12 8.72 4.66
CA VAL A 110 -0.90 7.50 4.82
C VAL A 110 -2.28 7.89 5.34
N GLY A 111 -2.36 8.51 6.53
CA GLY A 111 -3.62 8.78 7.24
C GLY A 111 -4.68 9.53 6.44
N ASN A 112 -4.30 10.46 5.56
CA ASN A 112 -5.29 11.17 4.73
C ASN A 112 -5.97 10.27 3.68
N MET A 113 -5.30 9.21 3.24
CA MET A 113 -5.85 8.26 2.25
C MET A 113 -6.78 7.23 2.90
N PHE A 114 -6.59 6.88 4.17
CA PHE A 114 -7.36 5.82 4.84
C PHE A 114 -8.78 6.26 5.09
N ASP A 115 -9.71 5.40 4.72
CA ASP A 115 -11.11 5.59 5.04
C ASP A 115 -11.40 4.99 6.42
N SER A 116 -11.61 5.87 7.41
CA SER A 116 -11.97 5.45 8.76
C SER A 116 -13.45 5.08 8.91
N THR A 117 -14.24 5.21 7.83
CA THR A 117 -15.69 4.97 7.82
C THR A 117 -16.07 3.61 7.24
N LEU A 118 -15.08 2.79 6.85
CA LEU A 118 -15.29 1.49 6.23
C LEU A 118 -16.21 0.58 7.04
N GLN A 119 -17.11 -0.10 6.33
CA GLN A 119 -18.06 -1.06 6.87
C GLN A 119 -18.02 -2.37 6.06
N TRP A 120 -18.77 -3.37 6.50
CA TRP A 120 -18.87 -4.65 5.78
C TRP A 120 -19.44 -4.51 4.36
N GLU A 121 -20.17 -3.44 4.06
CA GLU A 121 -20.65 -3.17 2.70
C GLU A 121 -19.49 -2.86 1.74
N ASP A 122 -18.41 -2.24 2.21
CA ASP A 122 -17.23 -1.98 1.38
C ASP A 122 -16.48 -3.29 1.02
N ILE A 123 -16.59 -4.31 1.86
CA ILE A 123 -16.05 -5.65 1.53
C ILE A 123 -16.88 -6.31 0.43
N LYS A 124 -18.21 -6.09 0.42
CA LYS A 124 -19.06 -6.56 -0.69
C LYS A 124 -18.77 -5.80 -1.97
N TRP A 125 -18.48 -4.51 -1.89
CA TRP A 125 -18.12 -3.69 -3.05
C TRP A 125 -16.84 -4.16 -3.77
N ILE A 126 -15.88 -4.75 -3.04
CA ILE A 126 -14.65 -5.30 -3.61
C ILE A 126 -14.85 -6.68 -4.25
N LYS A 127 -15.89 -7.42 -3.85
CA LYS A 127 -16.12 -8.81 -4.25
C LYS A 127 -16.87 -8.91 -5.57
#